data_AF-B5JDE1-F1
#
_entry.id   AF-B5JDE1-F1
#
_cell.length_a   1.000
_cell.length_b   1.000
_cell.length_c   1.000
_cell.angle_alpha   90.00
_cell.angle_beta   90.00
_cell.angle_gamma   90.00
#
_symmetry.space_group_name_H-M   'P 1'
#
loop_
_entity.id
_entity.type
_entity.pdbx_description
1 polymer ?
#
loop_
_entity_poly.entity_id
_entity_poly.type
_entity_poly.pdbx_seq_one_letter_code
_entity_poly.pdbx_strand_id
1 'polypeptide(L)'
;MHAEEILRRYQAETAEFEHKILLINVNRSATENSLYEATRYAWRLSTKKAEKANYILPIQQGLIVGAFIATEWIEATPENFPGREAFGGRWAFIGKEAPDKIKKLYVGKLIPDKYRKQGAANPIKYSY
;
A
#
# COMPACT_ATOMS: atom_id res chain seq x y z
N MET A 1 -18.64 10.35 -10.53
CA MET A 1 -17.80 10.96 -9.47
C MET A 1 -18.74 11.64 -8.48
N HIS A 2 -18.93 11.07 -7.30
CA HIS A 2 -19.96 11.52 -6.34
C HIS A 2 -19.39 12.56 -5.37
N ALA A 3 -20.16 13.61 -5.09
CA ALA A 3 -19.77 14.76 -4.26
C ALA A 3 -19.24 14.38 -2.87
N GLU A 4 -19.70 13.26 -2.30
CA GLU A 4 -19.25 12.73 -1.02
C GLU A 4 -17.76 12.35 -1.00
N GLU A 5 -17.24 11.82 -2.11
CA GLU A 5 -15.83 11.43 -2.21
C GLU A 5 -14.91 12.67 -2.25
N ILE A 6 -15.40 13.74 -2.87
CA ILE A 6 -14.70 15.04 -2.91
C ILE A 6 -14.66 15.67 -1.52
N LEU A 7 -15.80 15.66 -0.79
CA LEU A 7 -15.89 16.20 0.56
C LEU A 7 -14.99 15.45 1.55
N ARG A 8 -14.98 14.11 1.51
CA ARG A 8 -14.09 13.29 2.35
C ARG A 8 -12.62 13.64 2.16
N ARG A 9 -12.19 13.88 0.91
CA ARG A 9 -10.80 14.25 0.62
C ARG A 9 -10.45 15.65 1.12
N TYR A 10 -11.39 16.58 1.01
CA TYR A 10 -11.18 17.96 1.44
C TYR A 10 -11.07 18.08 2.97
N GLN A 11 -11.75 17.20 3.71
CA GLN A 11 -11.72 17.15 5.18
C GLN A 11 -10.67 16.20 5.75
N ALA A 12 -10.01 15.39 4.91
CA ALA A 12 -9.07 14.39 5.39
C ALA A 12 -7.81 15.05 5.96
N GLU A 13 -7.52 14.75 7.22
CA GLU A 13 -6.27 15.15 7.86
C GLU A 13 -5.07 14.51 7.16
N THR A 14 -3.91 15.17 7.23
CA THR A 14 -2.66 14.59 6.74
C THR A 14 -2.09 13.64 7.80
N ALA A 15 -1.66 12.45 7.37
CA ALA A 15 -1.07 11.44 8.25
C ALA A 15 0.35 11.83 8.71
N GLU A 16 0.63 11.69 10.00
CA GLU A 16 1.97 11.79 10.57
C GLU A 16 2.54 10.39 10.82
N PHE A 17 3.64 10.05 10.16
CA PHE A 17 4.21 8.71 10.24
C PHE A 17 5.18 8.57 11.41
N GLU A 18 4.67 8.05 12.53
CA GLU A 18 5.45 7.65 13.70
C GLU A 18 6.16 6.29 13.53
N HIS A 19 5.73 5.49 12.55
CA HIS A 19 6.24 4.14 12.30
C HIS A 19 7.03 4.06 10.98
N LYS A 20 7.76 2.96 10.79
CA LYS A 20 8.33 2.62 9.48
C LYS A 20 7.21 2.14 8.55
N ILE A 21 6.87 2.97 7.58
CA ILE A 21 5.74 2.76 6.68
C ILE A 21 6.23 2.43 5.28
N LEU A 22 5.69 1.36 4.71
CA LEU A 22 5.72 1.08 3.29
C LEU A 22 4.41 1.54 2.64
N LEU A 23 4.50 2.57 1.83
CA LEU A 23 3.37 3.09 1.07
C LEU A 23 3.30 2.42 -0.30
N ILE A 24 2.12 1.94 -0.67
CA ILE A 24 1.90 1.26 -1.95
C ILE A 24 0.74 1.93 -2.68
N ASN A 25 0.99 2.53 -3.84
CA ASN A 25 -0.07 3.07 -4.67
C ASN A 25 -0.78 1.95 -5.45
N VAL A 26 -2.04 1.70 -5.10
CA VAL A 26 -2.86 0.61 -5.65
C VAL A 26 -3.89 1.10 -6.66
N ASN A 27 -3.79 2.34 -7.15
CA ASN A 27 -4.73 2.92 -8.12
C ASN A 27 -4.95 2.05 -9.37
N ARG A 28 -3.92 1.30 -9.79
CA ARG A 28 -3.99 0.43 -10.98
C ARG A 28 -4.45 -0.99 -10.66
N SER A 29 -4.15 -1.50 -9.46
CA SER A 29 -4.39 -2.91 -9.10
C SER A 29 -5.72 -3.12 -8.36
N ALA A 30 -6.28 -2.08 -7.75
CA ALA A 30 -7.46 -2.20 -6.90
C ALA A 30 -8.81 -2.23 -7.65
N THR A 31 -8.83 -1.96 -8.96
CA THR A 31 -10.06 -1.90 -9.75
C THR A 31 -10.74 -3.27 -9.90
N GLU A 32 -9.97 -4.35 -9.84
CA GLU A 32 -10.43 -5.72 -10.13
C GLU A 32 -10.16 -6.72 -9.00
N ASN A 33 -9.57 -6.26 -7.89
CA ASN A 33 -9.13 -7.11 -6.78
C ASN A 33 -9.59 -6.55 -5.44
N SER A 34 -9.70 -7.41 -4.43
CA SER A 34 -9.83 -6.95 -3.04
C SER A 34 -8.64 -6.06 -2.67
N LEU A 35 -8.82 -5.15 -1.71
CA LEU A 35 -7.75 -4.24 -1.30
C LEU A 35 -6.49 -5.01 -0.86
N TYR A 36 -6.66 -6.10 -0.13
CA TYR A 36 -5.52 -6.94 0.29
C TYR A 36 -4.79 -7.55 -0.91
N GLU A 37 -5.50 -8.19 -1.86
CA GLU A 37 -4.88 -8.76 -3.06
C GLU A 37 -4.18 -7.69 -3.90
N ALA A 38 -4.85 -6.54 -4.08
CA ALA A 38 -4.32 -5.41 -4.82
C ALA A 38 -3.08 -4.79 -4.17
N THR A 39 -2.93 -4.93 -2.86
CA THR A 39 -1.80 -4.41 -2.07
C THR A 39 -0.67 -5.42 -1.95
N ARG A 40 -0.97 -6.72 -1.95
CA ARG A 40 0.04 -7.74 -1.62
C ARG A 40 0.90 -8.18 -2.78
N TYR A 41 0.44 -8.02 -4.01
CA TYR A 41 0.98 -8.79 -5.14
C TYR A 41 1.80 -7.94 -6.14
N ALA A 42 2.92 -8.52 -6.59
CA ALA A 42 3.73 -8.10 -7.74
C ALA A 42 4.31 -6.69 -7.71
N TRP A 43 5.10 -6.38 -6.67
CA TRP A 43 5.84 -5.12 -6.53
C TRP A 43 7.32 -5.25 -6.84
N ARG A 44 7.87 -4.30 -7.59
CA ARG A 44 9.32 -4.17 -7.78
C ARG A 44 9.90 -3.39 -6.59
N LEU A 45 10.48 -4.10 -5.64
CA LEU A 45 11.06 -3.52 -4.42
C LEU A 45 12.25 -4.33 -3.90
N SER A 46 12.96 -3.76 -2.92
CA SER A 46 14.01 -4.47 -2.19
C SER A 46 13.42 -5.12 -0.94
N THR A 47 13.45 -6.44 -0.86
CA THR A 47 12.99 -7.22 0.32
C THR A 47 13.67 -6.76 1.60
N LYS A 48 15.00 -6.62 1.59
CA LYS A 48 15.78 -6.11 2.73
C LYS A 48 15.30 -4.75 3.26
N LYS A 49 14.75 -3.89 2.40
CA LYS A 49 14.15 -2.63 2.83
C LYS A 49 12.71 -2.84 3.30
N ALA A 50 11.92 -3.60 2.55
CA ALA A 50 10.51 -3.83 2.82
C ALA A 50 10.26 -4.60 4.13
N GLU A 51 11.12 -5.53 4.52
CA GLU A 51 11.08 -6.26 5.80
C GLU A 51 11.24 -5.34 7.02
N LYS A 52 11.81 -4.13 6.84
CA LYS A 52 11.95 -3.16 7.93
C LYS A 52 10.66 -2.38 8.20
N ALA A 53 9.66 -2.47 7.34
CA ALA A 53 8.40 -1.76 7.51
C ALA A 53 7.62 -2.38 8.67
N ASN A 54 7.13 -1.55 9.58
CA ASN A 54 6.18 -1.97 10.60
C ASN A 54 4.81 -2.20 9.99
N TYR A 55 4.40 -1.32 9.06
CA TYR A 55 3.10 -1.39 8.42
C TYR A 55 3.18 -1.06 6.93
N ILE A 56 2.26 -1.66 6.18
CA ILE A 56 2.04 -1.43 4.75
C ILE A 56 0.72 -0.68 4.60
N LEU A 57 0.78 0.51 4.00
CA LEU A 57 -0.38 1.39 3.82
C LEU A 57 -0.67 1.53 2.31
N PRO A 58 -1.70 0.85 1.79
CA PRO A 58 -2.16 1.11 0.43
C PRO A 58 -2.78 2.49 0.30
N ILE A 59 -2.51 3.12 -0.83
CA ILE A 59 -2.97 4.46 -1.15
C ILE A 59 -3.77 4.42 -2.44
N GLN A 60 -4.94 5.06 -2.40
CA GLN A 60 -5.72 5.42 -3.58
C GLN A 60 -5.84 6.93 -3.69
N GLN A 61 -5.37 7.49 -4.81
CA GLN A 61 -5.46 8.92 -5.12
C GLN A 61 -4.99 9.85 -3.98
N GLY A 62 -3.95 9.43 -3.24
CA GLY A 62 -3.38 10.18 -2.11
C GLY A 62 -3.99 9.88 -0.74
N LEU A 63 -5.09 9.13 -0.69
CA LEU A 63 -5.77 8.70 0.54
C LEU A 63 -5.28 7.31 0.98
N ILE A 64 -4.98 7.14 2.25
CA ILE A 64 -4.67 5.83 2.82
C ILE A 64 -5.99 5.06 3.00
N VAL A 65 -6.11 3.91 2.35
CA VAL A 65 -7.39 3.15 2.30
C VAL A 65 -7.34 1.84 3.08
N GLY A 66 -6.20 1.49 3.66
CA GLY A 66 -6.03 0.30 4.48
C GLY A 66 -4.73 0.30 5.26
N ALA A 67 -4.53 -0.73 6.08
CA ALA A 67 -3.29 -0.95 6.81
C ALA A 67 -3.05 -2.44 7.03
N PHE A 68 -1.86 -2.92 6.70
CA PHE A 68 -1.47 -4.33 6.80
C PHE A 68 -0.11 -4.50 7.47
N ILE A 69 0.16 -5.72 7.92
CA ILE A 69 1.46 -6.19 8.40
C ILE A 69 1.89 -7.34 7.49
N ALA A 70 3.08 -7.25 6.90
CA ALA A 70 3.70 -8.38 6.23
C ALA A 70 4.33 -9.31 7.27
N THR A 71 4.00 -10.59 7.20
CA THR A 71 4.65 -11.65 7.96
C THR A 71 5.78 -12.30 7.16
N GLU A 72 5.67 -12.27 5.83
CA GLU A 72 6.65 -12.88 4.93
C GLU A 72 6.65 -12.14 3.58
N TRP A 73 7.82 -12.11 2.93
CA TRP A 73 7.97 -11.65 1.54
C TRP A 73 8.39 -12.82 0.66
N ILE A 74 7.64 -13.04 -0.41
CA ILE A 74 7.85 -14.15 -1.36
C ILE A 74 7.87 -13.61 -2.79
N GLU A 75 8.52 -14.34 -3.70
CA GLU A 75 8.51 -13.95 -5.11
C GLU A 75 7.11 -14.13 -5.71
N ALA A 76 6.72 -13.20 -6.56
CA ALA A 76 5.42 -13.19 -7.25
C ALA A 76 5.43 -14.12 -8.48
N THR A 77 5.72 -15.40 -8.24
CA THR A 77 5.80 -16.45 -9.28
C THR A 77 4.52 -17.29 -9.34
N PRO A 78 4.27 -18.02 -10.44
CA PRO A 78 3.12 -18.92 -10.55
C PRO A 78 3.11 -20.05 -9.52
N GLU A 79 4.26 -20.47 -9.00
CA GLU A 79 4.36 -21.49 -7.94
C GLU A 79 3.75 -20.98 -6.63
N ASN A 80 4.00 -19.72 -6.28
CA ASN A 80 3.46 -19.07 -5.09
C ASN A 80 2.04 -18.52 -5.30
N PHE A 81 1.71 -18.15 -6.54
CA PHE A 81 0.42 -17.58 -6.93
C PHE A 81 -0.11 -18.24 -8.21
N PRO A 82 -0.65 -19.47 -8.12
CA PRO A 82 -1.20 -20.19 -9.27
C PRO A 82 -2.30 -19.40 -9.98
N GLY A 83 -2.29 -19.41 -11.31
CA GLY A 83 -3.27 -18.70 -12.14
C GLY A 83 -3.03 -17.20 -12.29
N ARG A 84 -1.93 -16.65 -11.76
CA ARG A 84 -1.49 -15.27 -12.02
C ARG A 84 -0.31 -15.24 -12.99
N GLU A 85 -0.17 -14.14 -13.73
CA GLU A 85 0.98 -13.91 -14.61
C GLU A 85 2.30 -13.96 -13.83
N ALA A 86 3.32 -14.60 -14.41
CA ALA A 86 4.65 -14.62 -13.83
C ALA A 86 5.32 -13.26 -13.98
N PHE A 87 5.59 -12.58 -12.86
CA PHE A 87 6.37 -11.34 -12.86
C PHE A 87 7.74 -11.57 -12.23
N GLY A 88 8.70 -12.01 -13.04
CA GLY A 88 10.09 -12.18 -12.58
C GLY A 88 10.64 -10.90 -11.93
N GLY A 89 11.33 -11.06 -10.80
CA GLY A 89 11.92 -9.95 -10.04
C GLY A 89 10.92 -9.05 -9.32
N ARG A 90 9.67 -9.50 -9.15
CA ARG A 90 8.66 -8.84 -8.32
C ARG A 90 8.34 -9.67 -7.09
N TRP A 91 7.98 -8.96 -6.03
CA TRP A 91 7.73 -9.52 -4.71
C TRP A 91 6.28 -9.32 -4.31
N ALA A 92 5.80 -10.27 -3.53
CA ALA A 92 4.53 -10.20 -2.84
C ALA A 92 4.75 -10.40 -1.34
N PHE A 93 3.78 -9.99 -0.54
CA PHE A 93 3.80 -10.32 0.90
C PHE A 93 2.64 -11.22 1.29
N ILE A 94 2.91 -12.13 2.22
CA ILE A 94 1.88 -12.78 3.04
C ILE A 94 1.74 -11.94 4.31
N GLY A 95 0.51 -11.73 4.77
CA GLY A 95 0.26 -10.81 5.85
C GLY A 95 -1.18 -10.76 6.29
N LYS A 96 -1.47 -9.84 7.20
CA LYS A 96 -2.80 -9.64 7.79
C LYS A 96 -3.09 -8.17 7.97
N GLU A 97 -4.34 -7.85 8.27
CA GLU A 97 -4.72 -6.49 8.66
C GLU A 97 -3.95 -6.03 9.90
N ALA A 98 -3.58 -4.75 9.90
CA ALA A 98 -2.99 -4.13 11.07
C ALA A 98 -4.03 -4.01 12.21
N PRO A 99 -3.61 -3.97 13.49
CA PRO A 99 -4.51 -3.75 14.61
C PRO A 99 -5.34 -2.47 14.47
N ASP A 100 -6.54 -2.43 15.04
CA ASP A 100 -7.47 -1.30 14.89
C ASP A 100 -6.88 0.03 15.35
N LYS A 101 -6.00 0.02 16.36
CA LYS A 101 -5.26 1.23 16.78
C LYS A 101 -4.47 1.86 15.64
N ILE A 102 -3.87 1.04 14.77
CA ILE A 102 -3.07 1.49 13.63
C ILE A 102 -3.97 1.94 12.49
N LYS A 103 -5.08 1.23 12.25
CA LYS A 103 -6.08 1.65 11.27
C LYS A 103 -6.64 3.03 11.62
N LYS A 104 -6.99 3.26 12.89
CA LYS A 104 -7.49 4.56 13.40
C LYS A 104 -6.47 5.70 13.24
N LEU A 105 -5.17 5.41 13.31
CA LEU A 105 -4.13 6.42 13.13
C LEU A 105 -3.98 6.87 11.68
N TYR A 106 -4.17 5.97 10.71
CA TYR A 106 -3.76 6.19 9.32
C TYR A 106 -4.86 6.11 8.26
N VAL A 107 -5.82 5.19 8.40
CA VAL A 107 -6.83 4.97 7.35
C VAL A 107 -7.79 6.15 7.28
N GLY A 108 -8.08 6.62 6.07
CA GLY A 108 -8.88 7.80 5.81
C GLY A 108 -8.11 9.12 5.86
N LYS A 109 -6.81 9.09 6.18
CA LYS A 109 -5.93 10.26 6.13
C LYS A 109 -5.25 10.38 4.78
N LEU A 110 -4.92 11.60 4.41
CA LEU A 110 -4.09 11.86 3.24
C LEU A 110 -2.61 11.62 3.56
N ILE A 111 -1.84 11.14 2.58
CA ILE A 111 -0.39 11.08 2.73
C ILE A 111 0.21 12.50 2.73
N PRO A 112 1.33 12.73 3.44
CA PRO A 112 2.07 13.99 3.35
C PRO A 112 2.52 14.32 1.92
N ASP A 113 2.57 15.61 1.60
CA ASP A 113 2.89 16.09 0.24
C ASP A 113 4.27 15.63 -0.27
N LYS A 114 5.24 15.43 0.63
CA LYS A 114 6.55 14.87 0.28
C LYS A 114 6.45 13.48 -0.38
N TYR A 115 5.37 12.74 -0.13
CA TYR A 115 5.07 11.46 -0.75
C TYR A 115 4.08 11.56 -1.92
N ARG A 116 3.58 12.74 -2.31
CA ARG A 116 2.61 12.91 -3.40
C ARG A 116 3.20 13.15 -4.78
N LYS A 117 4.54 13.13 -4.95
CA LYS A 117 5.21 13.41 -6.25
C LYS A 117 4.49 12.76 -7.45
N GLN A 118 3.90 13.61 -8.28
CA GLN A 118 3.24 13.23 -9.52
C GLN A 118 4.27 12.71 -10.52
N GLY A 119 3.89 11.75 -11.36
CA GLY A 119 4.77 11.19 -12.40
C GLY A 119 5.81 10.18 -11.92
N ALA A 120 5.89 9.87 -10.62
CA ALA A 120 6.73 8.76 -10.14
C ALA A 120 6.17 7.42 -10.67
N ALA A 121 6.92 6.78 -11.57
CA ALA A 121 6.53 5.49 -12.15
C ALA A 121 6.51 4.35 -11.11
N ASN A 122 7.27 4.49 -10.02
CA ASN A 122 7.30 3.49 -8.96
C ASN A 122 6.17 3.72 -7.94
N PRO A 123 5.22 2.78 -7.78
CA PRO A 123 4.13 2.89 -6.81
C PRO A 123 4.58 2.73 -5.35
N ILE A 124 5.84 2.34 -5.10
CA ILE A 124 6.38 2.05 -3.76
C ILE A 124 7.11 3.25 -3.17
N LYS A 125 6.79 3.62 -1.92
CA LYS A 125 7.50 4.66 -1.16
C LYS A 125 7.78 4.18 0.26
N TYR A 126 8.90 4.62 0.82
CA TYR A 126 9.34 4.28 2.18
C TYR A 126 9.36 5.56 3.02
N SER A 127 8.94 5.48 4.29
CA SER A 127 9.04 6.61 5.21
C SER A 127 10.39 6.73 5.95
N TYR A 128 11.34 5.84 5.66
CA TYR A 128 12.62 5.66 6.35
C TYR A 128 13.76 5.30 5.41
#